data_AF-A0A3M0XSY1-F1
#
_entry.id   AF-A0A3M0XSY1-F1
#
_cell.length_a   1.000
_cell.length_b   1.000
_cell.length_c   1.000
_cell.angle_alpha   90.00
_cell.angle_beta   90.00
_cell.angle_gamma   90.00
#
_symmetry.space_group_name_H-M   'P 1'
#
loop_
_entity.id
_entity.type
_entity.pdbx_description
1 polymer ?
#
loop_
_entity_poly.entity_id
_entity_poly.type
_entity_poly.pdbx_seq_one_letter_code
_entity_poly.pdbx_strand_id
1 'polypeptide(L)'
;LSEAALNRIMRLPLPGNVRELENLLQRMLALAGGDELGVELLEGLGGEAESEGMSLEQLRRSNLSLDEALEDVERRLVREALAASGGHVTRAAALLGISFRSLRYRLKKLGVKPE
;
A
#
# COMPACT_ATOMS: atom_id res chain seq x y z
N LEU A 1 -19.17 16.46 5.12
CA LEU A 1 -18.31 15.33 5.53
C LEU A 1 -18.88 14.81 6.84
N SER A 2 -19.33 13.57 6.87
CA SER A 2 -19.93 12.99 8.08
C SER A 2 -18.87 12.77 9.17
N GLU A 3 -19.29 12.80 10.43
CA GLU A 3 -18.41 12.54 11.57
C GLU A 3 -17.80 11.12 11.53
N ALA A 4 -18.56 10.14 11.03
CA ALA A 4 -18.10 8.77 10.83
C ALA A 4 -16.97 8.70 9.78
N ALA A 5 -17.11 9.40 8.65
CA ALA A 5 -16.08 9.47 7.63
C ALA A 5 -14.79 10.14 8.15
N LEU A 6 -14.93 11.23 8.91
CA LEU A 6 -13.79 11.92 9.52
C LEU A 6 -13.02 10.99 10.48
N ASN A 7 -13.73 10.31 11.39
CA ASN A 7 -13.15 9.37 12.33
C ASN A 7 -12.44 8.20 11.63
N ARG A 8 -12.96 7.76 10.47
CA ARG A 8 -12.32 6.73 9.65
C ARG A 8 -11.04 7.25 8.99
N ILE A 9 -11.09 8.43 8.36
CA ILE A 9 -9.94 9.07 7.70
C ILE A 9 -8.79 9.29 8.70
N MET A 10 -9.10 9.74 9.92
CA MET A 10 -8.10 9.95 10.98
C MET A 10 -7.35 8.68 11.40
N ARG A 11 -7.87 7.49 11.08
CA ARG A 11 -7.26 6.19 11.40
C ARG A 11 -6.55 5.55 10.21
N LEU A 12 -6.61 6.15 9.02
CA LEU A 12 -5.97 5.60 7.84
C LEU A 12 -4.46 5.86 7.89
N PRO A 13 -3.62 4.87 7.55
CA PRO A 13 -2.20 5.10 7.34
C PRO A 13 -2.03 5.82 6.00
N LEU A 14 -1.98 7.16 6.02
CA LEU A 14 -1.76 8.00 4.84
C LEU A 14 -0.25 8.28 4.67
N PRO A 15 0.52 7.46 3.95
CA PRO A 15 1.99 7.58 3.88
C PRO A 15 2.46 8.88 3.18
N GLY A 16 1.60 9.53 2.39
CA GLY A 16 1.88 10.80 1.70
C GLY A 16 1.26 12.06 2.35
N ASN A 17 0.85 11.98 3.61
CA ASN A 17 0.28 13.08 4.43
C ASN A 17 -0.88 13.83 3.73
N VAL A 18 -0.62 15.05 3.23
CA VAL A 18 -1.66 15.98 2.77
C VAL A 18 -2.16 15.65 1.36
N ARG A 19 -1.30 15.15 0.47
CA ARG A 19 -1.71 14.83 -0.91
C ARG A 19 -2.59 13.58 -0.98
N GLU A 20 -2.31 12.59 -0.14
CA GLU A 20 -3.16 11.40 -0.04
C GLU A 20 -4.54 11.76 0.53
N LEU A 21 -4.59 12.65 1.53
CA LEU A 21 -5.85 13.18 2.04
C LEU A 21 -6.61 13.96 0.97
N GLU A 22 -5.93 14.82 0.21
CA GLU A 22 -6.53 15.57 -0.90
C GLU A 22 -7.11 14.65 -1.97
N ASN A 23 -6.33 13.67 -2.43
CA ASN A 23 -6.76 12.70 -3.42
C ASN A 23 -7.94 11.85 -2.94
N LEU A 24 -7.93 11.45 -1.66
CA LEU A 24 -9.02 10.73 -1.03
C LEU A 24 -10.29 11.58 -1.00
N LEU A 25 -10.20 12.85 -0.60
CA LEU A 25 -11.33 13.77 -0.56
C LEU A 25 -11.87 14.10 -1.95
N GLN A 26 -11.00 14.25 -2.96
CA GLN A 26 -11.40 14.46 -4.35
C GLN A 26 -12.17 13.26 -4.90
N ARG A 27 -11.72 12.03 -4.60
CA ARG A 27 -12.42 10.80 -5.01
C ARG A 27 -13.76 10.64 -4.30
N MET A 28 -13.82 10.91 -3.00
CA MET A 28 -15.08 10.93 -2.26
C MET A 28 -16.05 11.94 -2.87
N LEU A 29 -15.57 13.13 -3.26
CA LEU A 29 -16.40 14.15 -3.92
C LEU A 29 -16.91 13.70 -5.29
N ALA A 30 -16.07 13.01 -6.08
CA ALA A 30 -16.47 12.49 -7.39
C ALA A 30 -17.53 11.38 -7.30
N LEU A 31 -17.53 10.61 -6.21
CA LEU A 31 -18.51 9.55 -5.94
C LEU A 31 -19.76 10.05 -5.20
N ALA A 32 -19.71 11.23 -4.61
CA ALA A 32 -20.80 11.79 -3.83
C ALA A 32 -21.95 12.22 -4.76
N GLY A 33 -23.11 11.59 -4.57
CA GLY A 33 -24.36 11.97 -5.24
C GLY A 33 -25.17 13.04 -4.50
N GLY A 34 -24.66 13.59 -3.39
CA GLY A 34 -25.36 14.55 -2.54
C GLY A 34 -24.42 15.42 -1.72
N ASP A 35 -24.99 16.27 -0.84
CA ASP A 35 -24.26 17.33 -0.13
C ASP A 35 -23.37 16.83 1.02
N GLU A 36 -23.42 15.54 1.34
CA GLU A 36 -22.65 14.95 2.43
C GLU A 36 -21.74 13.80 1.97
N LEU A 37 -20.46 13.92 2.31
CA LEU A 37 -19.47 12.86 2.17
C LEU A 37 -19.60 11.85 3.33
N GLY A 38 -20.35 10.77 3.10
CA GLY A 38 -20.58 9.67 4.04
C GLY A 38 -19.42 8.67 4.15
N VAL A 39 -19.45 7.80 5.17
CA VAL A 39 -18.41 6.79 5.41
C VAL A 39 -18.47 5.65 4.39
N GLU A 40 -19.62 5.45 3.76
CA GLU A 40 -19.88 4.41 2.76
C GLU A 40 -19.05 4.67 1.49
N LEU A 41 -18.78 5.94 1.19
CA LEU A 41 -17.87 6.35 0.11
C LEU A 41 -16.44 5.84 0.34
N LEU A 42 -15.99 5.71 1.61
CA LEU A 42 -14.68 5.17 1.93
C LEU A 42 -14.62 3.64 1.76
N GLU A 43 -15.74 2.95 1.94
CA GLU A 43 -15.82 1.51 1.72
C GLU A 43 -15.69 1.17 0.23
N GLY A 44 -16.26 2.00 -0.66
CA GLY A 44 -16.06 1.91 -2.10
C GLY A 44 -14.62 2.23 -2.55
N LEU A 45 -13.89 3.04 -1.79
CA LEU A 45 -12.48 3.38 -2.06
C LEU A 45 -11.48 2.33 -1.54
N GLY A 46 -11.95 1.38 -0.72
CA GLY A 46 -11.13 0.33 -0.11
C GLY A 46 -10.57 -0.70 -1.10
N GLY A 47 -10.96 -0.64 -2.38
CA GLY A 47 -10.46 -1.53 -3.45
C GLY A 47 -9.55 -0.85 -4.47
N GLU A 48 -9.43 0.48 -4.47
CA GLU A 48 -8.71 1.24 -5.52
C GLU A 48 -7.48 2.01 -5.01
N ALA A 49 -7.25 2.03 -3.69
CA ALA A 49 -5.98 2.50 -3.13
C ALA A 49 -4.79 1.56 -3.47
N GLU A 50 -5.09 0.38 -4.03
CA GLU A 50 -4.12 -0.53 -4.62
C GLU A 50 -4.09 -0.30 -6.14
N SER A 51 -3.03 0.36 -6.63
CA SER A 51 -2.54 0.30 -8.03
C SER A 51 -2.37 1.62 -8.80
N GLU A 52 -2.16 2.75 -8.13
CA GLU A 52 -1.26 3.76 -8.71
C GLU A 52 0.13 3.53 -8.14
N GLY A 53 0.97 2.84 -8.92
CA GLY A 53 2.41 2.75 -8.60
C GLY A 53 3.00 4.15 -8.43
N MET A 54 4.09 4.26 -7.66
CA MET A 54 4.74 5.54 -7.44
C MET A 54 5.19 6.18 -8.76
N SER A 55 4.69 7.37 -9.08
CA SER A 55 5.13 8.14 -10.25
C SER A 55 6.50 8.77 -10.04
N LEU A 56 7.21 9.08 -11.13
CA LEU A 56 8.52 9.73 -11.06
C LEU A 56 8.46 11.09 -10.34
N GLU A 57 7.37 11.84 -10.50
CA GLU A 57 7.20 13.09 -9.76
C GLU A 57 7.02 12.87 -8.26
N GLN A 58 6.29 11.83 -7.85
CA GLN A 58 6.15 11.47 -6.44
C GLN A 58 7.51 11.06 -5.85
N LEU A 59 8.29 10.25 -6.58
CA LEU A 59 9.64 9.86 -6.16
C LEU A 59 10.52 11.10 -5.93
N ARG A 60 10.58 12.02 -6.91
CA ARG A 60 11.35 13.28 -6.80
C ARG A 60 10.92 14.13 -5.60
N ARG A 61 9.63 14.13 -5.25
CA ARG A 61 9.07 14.91 -4.12
C ARG A 61 9.28 14.23 -2.77
N SER A 62 9.37 12.90 -2.74
CA SER A 62 9.49 12.09 -1.52
C SER A 62 10.89 12.07 -0.92
N ASN A 63 11.90 12.60 -1.64
CA ASN A 63 13.31 12.51 -1.28
C ASN A 63 13.84 11.07 -1.09
N LEU A 64 13.06 10.08 -1.54
CA LEU A 64 13.47 8.68 -1.62
C LEU A 64 14.29 8.47 -2.90
N SER A 65 15.31 7.64 -2.79
CA SER A 65 15.99 7.06 -3.93
C SER A 65 15.11 6.03 -4.63
N LEU A 66 15.40 5.75 -5.91
CA LEU A 66 14.75 4.66 -6.65
C LEU A 66 14.91 3.32 -5.91
N ASP A 67 16.08 3.08 -5.32
CA ASP A 67 16.36 1.85 -4.58
C ASP A 67 15.44 1.70 -3.36
N GLU A 68 15.24 2.77 -2.59
CA GLU A 68 14.32 2.75 -1.43
C GLU A 68 12.87 2.51 -1.86
N ALA A 69 12.41 3.16 -2.93
CA ALA A 69 11.06 2.94 -3.45
C ALA A 69 10.85 1.50 -3.95
N LEU A 70 11.85 0.92 -4.62
CA LEU A 70 11.81 -0.47 -5.06
C LEU A 70 11.85 -1.45 -3.87
N GLU A 71 12.61 -1.13 -2.82
CA GLU A 71 12.65 -1.94 -1.60
C GLU A 71 11.29 -1.99 -0.88
N ASP A 72 10.52 -0.91 -0.91
CA ASP A 72 9.17 -0.88 -0.34
C ASP A 72 8.20 -1.78 -1.11
N VAL A 73 8.21 -1.69 -2.44
CA VAL A 73 7.43 -2.59 -3.30
C VAL A 73 7.85 -4.04 -3.09
N GLU A 74 9.16 -4.29 -3.03
CA GLU A 74 9.72 -5.62 -2.78
C GLU A 74 9.28 -6.16 -1.41
N ARG A 75 9.35 -5.35 -0.36
CA ARG A 75 8.93 -5.74 1.00
C ARG A 75 7.47 -6.12 1.06
N ARG A 76 6.61 -5.38 0.36
CA ARG A 76 5.17 -5.69 0.27
C ARG A 76 4.93 -7.05 -0.40
N LEU A 77 5.49 -7.26 -1.60
CA LEU A 77 5.34 -8.52 -2.34
C LEU A 77 5.88 -9.73 -1.57
N VAL A 78 7.01 -9.57 -0.88
CA VAL A 78 7.59 -10.63 -0.05
C VAL A 78 6.68 -10.99 1.11
N ARG A 79 6.07 -10.00 1.78
CA ARG A 79 5.12 -10.25 2.88
C ARG A 79 3.85 -10.93 2.39
N GLU A 80 3.29 -10.48 1.27
CA GLU A 80 2.11 -11.11 0.66
C GLU A 80 2.38 -12.57 0.28
N ALA A 81 3.53 -12.85 -0.34
CA ALA A 81 3.91 -14.21 -0.69
C ALA A 81 4.13 -15.10 0.53
N LEU A 82 4.70 -14.56 1.63
CA LEU A 82 4.82 -15.28 2.89
C LEU A 82 3.45 -15.57 3.51
N ALA A 83 2.55 -14.60 3.55
CA ALA A 83 1.20 -14.76 4.07
C ALA A 83 0.42 -15.81 3.25
N ALA A 84 0.44 -15.70 1.92
CA ALA A 84 -0.23 -16.65 1.02
C ALA A 84 0.35 -18.07 1.09
N SER A 85 1.60 -18.21 1.54
CA SER A 85 2.25 -19.51 1.71
C SER A 85 2.26 -20.02 3.15
N GLY A 86 1.65 -19.31 4.11
CA GLY A 86 1.67 -19.66 5.53
C GLY A 86 3.09 -19.73 6.11
N GLY A 87 3.95 -18.77 5.76
CA GLY A 87 5.33 -18.69 6.25
C GLY A 87 6.32 -19.62 5.54
N HIS A 88 5.86 -20.48 4.62
CA HIS A 88 6.73 -21.40 3.90
C HIS A 88 7.57 -20.70 2.83
N VAL A 89 8.79 -20.30 3.20
CA VAL A 89 9.74 -19.58 2.34
C VAL A 89 9.96 -20.23 0.97
N THR A 90 10.03 -21.56 0.87
CA THR A 90 10.17 -22.24 -0.44
C THR A 90 8.96 -22.03 -1.35
N ARG A 91 7.74 -22.07 -0.79
CA ARG A 91 6.50 -21.80 -1.54
C ARG A 91 6.37 -20.31 -1.86
N ALA A 92 6.70 -19.42 -0.93
CA ALA A 92 6.75 -17.98 -1.19
C ALA A 92 7.69 -17.64 -2.35
N ALA A 93 8.87 -18.28 -2.41
CA ALA A 93 9.82 -18.07 -3.51
C ALA A 93 9.23 -18.51 -4.86
N ALA A 94 8.53 -19.65 -4.89
CA ALA A 94 7.83 -20.13 -6.08
C ALA A 94 6.71 -19.18 -6.52
N LEU A 95 5.91 -18.64 -5.59
CA LEU A 95 4.88 -17.63 -5.88
C LEU A 95 5.46 -16.36 -6.49
N LEU A 96 6.64 -15.95 -6.02
CA LEU A 96 7.37 -14.78 -6.53
C LEU A 96 8.17 -15.06 -7.81
N GLY A 97 8.23 -16.31 -8.29
CA GLY A 97 9.00 -16.67 -9.48
C GLY A 97 10.52 -16.55 -9.31
N ILE A 98 11.03 -16.58 -8.07
CA ILE A 98 12.46 -16.45 -7.77
C ILE A 98 13.00 -17.70 -7.07
N SER A 99 14.33 -17.85 -7.08
CA SER A 99 14.96 -18.95 -6.34
C SER A 99 14.82 -18.77 -4.82
N PHE A 100 14.75 -19.88 -4.10
CA PHE A 100 14.78 -19.89 -2.63
C PHE A 100 15.96 -19.11 -2.05
N ARG A 101 17.15 -19.22 -2.67
CA ARG A 101 18.35 -18.49 -2.27
C ARG A 101 18.17 -16.97 -2.42
N SER A 102 17.55 -16.53 -3.52
CA SER A 102 17.23 -15.11 -3.75
C SER A 102 16.27 -14.59 -2.68
N LEU A 103 15.18 -15.32 -2.42
CA LEU A 103 14.22 -14.90 -1.38
C LEU A 103 14.87 -14.82 0.00
N ARG A 104 15.71 -15.79 0.37
CA ARG A 104 16.41 -15.76 1.67
C ARG A 104 17.32 -14.54 1.83
N TYR A 105 18.00 -14.14 0.75
CA TYR A 105 18.81 -12.92 0.76
C TYR A 105 17.92 -11.68 0.93
N ARG A 106 16.81 -11.58 0.19
CA ARG A 106 15.84 -10.49 0.29
C ARG A 106 15.22 -10.38 1.68
N LEU A 107 14.84 -11.50 2.31
CA LEU A 107 14.34 -11.52 3.69
C LEU A 107 15.34 -10.92 4.68
N LYS A 108 16.62 -11.28 4.55
CA LYS A 108 17.68 -10.72 5.38
C LYS A 108 17.90 -9.23 5.11
N LYS A 109 17.92 -8.83 3.83
CA LYS A 109 18.10 -7.43 3.41
C LYS A 109 16.96 -6.54 3.94
N LEU A 110 15.72 -7.01 3.81
CA LEU A 110 14.50 -6.26 4.12
C LEU A 110 14.07 -6.35 5.60
N GLY A 111 14.77 -7.17 6.40
CA GLY A 111 14.43 -7.41 7.82
C GLY A 111 13.09 -8.13 8.02
N VAL A 112 12.61 -8.87 7.02
CA VAL A 112 11.32 -9.58 7.07
C VAL A 112 11.53 -11.01 7.60
N LYS A 113 10.73 -11.41 8.59
CA LYS A 113 10.74 -12.76 9.14
C LYS A 113 9.53 -13.55 8.61
N PRO A 114 9.71 -14.82 8.24
CA PRO A 114 8.59 -15.74 8.05
C PRO A 114 7.98 -16.04 9.43
N GLU A 115 6.69 -15.75 9.61
CA GLU A 115 5.88 -16.16 10.76
C GLU A 115 5.14 -17.45 10.46
#